data_AF-U1YGW1-F1
#
_entry.id   AF-U1YGW1-F1
#
_cell.length_a   1.000
_cell.length_b   1.000
_cell.length_c   1.000
_cell.angle_alpha   90.00
_cell.angle_beta   90.00
_cell.angle_gamma   90.00
#
_symmetry.space_group_name_H-M   'P 1'
#
loop_
_entity.id
_entity.type
_entity.pdbx_description
1 polymer ?
#
loop_
_entity_poly.entity_id
_entity_poly.type
_entity_poly.pdbx_seq_one_letter_code
_entity_poly.pdbx_strand_id
1 'polypeptide(L)'
;MTTLNALLAAPRAGWQKAKRYFAQAALIPAVALLSSPAMAALPTMPTPGSGIDGAQVADGDWLGAMGAYWKQGITILAMIFVGYFFLKVVMGAITKWTQYTRGQADIADLKEYVITGGVLAIALVALATYAIATLG
;
A
#
# COMPACT_ATOMS: atom_id res chain seq x y z
N MET A 1 75.93 7.40 -4.83
CA MET A 1 75.03 8.39 -4.18
C MET A 1 73.54 8.12 -4.49
N THR A 2 73.10 6.86 -4.60
CA THR A 2 71.71 6.52 -5.01
C THR A 2 70.90 5.89 -3.88
N THR A 3 71.55 5.26 -2.90
CA THR A 3 70.88 4.56 -1.78
C THR A 3 70.46 5.48 -0.63
N LEU A 4 71.19 6.58 -0.42
CA LEU A 4 70.92 7.56 0.64
C LEU A 4 69.67 8.43 0.34
N ASN A 5 69.45 8.77 -0.94
CA ASN A 5 68.25 9.51 -1.37
C ASN A 5 66.98 8.64 -1.31
N ALA A 6 67.09 7.33 -1.49
CA ALA A 6 65.97 6.39 -1.40
C ALA A 6 65.50 6.19 0.06
N LEU A 7 66.44 6.12 1.01
CA LEU A 7 66.16 6.03 2.44
C LEU A 7 65.46 7.29 2.99
N LEU A 8 65.82 8.47 2.49
CA LEU A 8 65.17 9.74 2.86
C LEU A 8 63.79 9.94 2.19
N ALA A 9 63.51 9.22 1.08
CA ALA A 9 62.23 9.30 0.37
C ALA A 9 61.16 8.34 0.92
N ALA A 10 61.56 7.22 1.52
CA ALA A 10 60.66 6.25 2.15
C ALA A 10 59.67 6.83 3.19
N PRO A 11 60.10 7.68 4.16
CA PRO A 11 59.17 8.25 5.14
C PRO A 11 58.19 9.24 4.50
N ARG A 12 58.59 9.95 3.44
CA ARG A 12 57.71 10.90 2.72
C ARG A 12 56.62 10.18 1.93
N ALA A 13 56.92 9.02 1.36
CA ALA A 13 55.95 8.18 0.64
C ALA A 13 54.89 7.58 1.58
N GLY A 14 55.28 7.17 2.81
CA GLY A 14 54.35 6.68 3.84
C GLY A 14 53.35 7.75 4.29
N TRP A 15 53.81 8.99 4.48
CA TRP A 15 52.97 10.13 4.84
C TRP A 15 51.97 10.53 3.74
N GLN A 16 52.36 10.44 2.46
CA GLN A 16 51.45 10.69 1.34
C GLN A 16 50.35 9.63 1.25
N LYS A 17 50.68 8.35 1.51
CA LYS A 17 49.69 7.28 1.57
C LYS A 17 48.72 7.49 2.74
N ALA A 18 49.23 7.81 3.94
CA ALA A 18 48.39 8.10 5.10
C ALA A 18 47.41 9.26 4.84
N LYS A 19 47.87 10.37 4.26
CA LYS A 19 47.00 11.50 3.87
C LYS A 19 45.89 11.10 2.90
N ARG A 20 46.17 10.22 1.94
CA ARG A 20 45.17 9.70 0.99
C ARG A 20 44.12 8.84 1.69
N TYR A 21 44.51 7.97 2.61
CA TYR A 21 43.56 7.17 3.38
C TYR A 21 42.68 8.03 4.29
N PHE A 22 43.25 9.06 4.94
CA PHE A 22 42.45 10.02 5.71
C PHE A 22 41.50 10.84 4.84
N ALA A 23 41.94 11.30 3.66
CA ALA A 23 41.09 12.02 2.72
C ALA A 23 39.96 11.13 2.16
N GLN A 24 40.24 9.86 1.88
CA GLN A 24 39.23 8.88 1.46
C GLN A 24 38.27 8.53 2.60
N ALA A 25 38.75 8.37 3.83
CA ALA A 25 37.91 8.13 5.00
C ALA A 25 37.00 9.31 5.34
N ALA A 26 37.47 10.55 5.13
CA ALA A 26 36.69 11.77 5.31
C ALA A 26 35.58 11.95 4.25
N LEU A 27 35.73 11.34 3.07
CA LEU A 27 34.70 11.35 2.02
C LEU A 27 33.54 10.40 2.29
N ILE A 28 33.75 9.34 3.08
CA ILE A 28 32.71 8.35 3.43
C ILE A 28 31.48 9.00 4.10
N PRO A 29 31.61 9.83 5.16
CA PRO A 29 30.44 10.48 5.76
C PRO A 29 29.80 11.52 4.84
N ALA A 30 30.58 12.21 4.00
CA ALA A 30 30.04 13.17 3.03
C ALA A 30 29.18 12.48 1.97
N VAL A 31 29.64 11.34 1.44
CA VAL A 31 28.87 10.53 0.49
C VAL A 31 27.64 9.93 1.16
N ALA A 32 27.75 9.44 2.39
CA ALA A 32 26.61 8.91 3.15
C ALA A 32 25.50 9.95 3.41
N LEU A 33 25.88 11.20 3.65
CA LEU A 33 24.94 12.32 3.81
C LEU A 33 24.28 12.71 2.48
N LEU A 34 25.04 12.73 1.39
CA LEU A 34 24.52 13.05 0.05
C LEU A 34 23.66 11.94 -0.56
N SER A 35 23.89 10.68 -0.16
CA SER A 35 23.07 9.53 -0.56
C SER A 35 21.86 9.31 0.36
N SER A 36 21.63 10.18 1.35
CA SER A 36 20.50 10.00 2.25
C SER A 36 19.18 10.34 1.54
N PRO A 37 18.15 9.46 1.62
CA PRO A 37 16.84 9.70 1.00
C PRO A 37 16.13 10.93 1.60
N ALA A 38 16.58 11.43 2.75
CA ALA A 38 16.08 12.64 3.39
C ALA A 38 16.41 13.95 2.64
N MET A 39 17.42 13.95 1.75
CA MET A 39 17.80 15.11 0.94
C MET A 39 17.39 15.02 -0.53
N ALA A 40 16.80 13.89 -0.92
CA ALA A 40 16.14 13.76 -2.20
C ALA A 40 14.72 14.32 -2.04
N ALA A 41 14.52 15.61 -2.33
CA ALA A 41 13.22 16.29 -2.35
C ALA A 41 12.30 15.76 -3.48
N LEU A 42 12.23 14.45 -3.65
CA LEU A 42 11.20 13.83 -4.45
C LEU A 42 9.88 14.01 -3.70
N PRO A 43 8.79 14.34 -4.41
CA PRO A 43 7.45 14.29 -3.84
C PRO A 43 7.23 12.94 -3.14
N THR A 44 7.07 12.96 -1.83
CA THR A 44 6.77 11.76 -1.05
C THR A 44 5.36 11.33 -1.40
N MET A 45 5.20 10.15 -1.99
CA MET A 45 3.88 9.59 -2.24
C MET A 45 3.20 9.32 -0.89
N PRO A 46 2.03 9.90 -0.61
CA PRO A 46 1.33 9.66 0.65
C PRO A 46 0.90 8.19 0.69
N THR A 47 1.46 7.45 1.65
CA THR A 47 1.12 6.05 1.90
C THR A 47 -0.26 5.96 2.53
N PRO A 48 -1.18 5.17 1.96
CA PRO A 48 -2.55 5.11 2.42
C PRO A 48 -2.67 4.18 3.63
N GLY A 49 -2.62 4.76 4.83
CA GLY A 49 -2.92 4.04 6.07
C GLY A 49 -1.90 2.94 6.40
N SER A 50 -2.38 1.84 6.99
CA SER A 50 -1.55 0.69 7.35
C SER A 50 -1.28 -0.22 6.15
N GLY A 51 -0.11 -0.87 6.17
CA GLY A 51 0.23 -1.93 5.23
C GLY A 51 -0.64 -3.17 5.42
N ILE A 52 -0.42 -4.18 4.58
CA ILE A 52 -1.01 -5.51 4.77
C ILE A 52 -0.62 -6.02 6.16
N ASP A 53 -1.55 -6.68 6.86
CA ASP A 53 -1.36 -7.20 8.23
C ASP A 53 -1.41 -6.12 9.35
N GLY A 54 -1.90 -4.92 9.05
CA GLY A 54 -2.07 -3.84 10.05
C GLY A 54 -0.78 -3.14 10.46
N ALA A 55 0.36 -3.50 9.85
CA ALA A 55 1.65 -2.88 10.14
C ALA A 55 1.67 -1.39 9.76
N GLN A 56 2.21 -0.54 10.64
CA GLN A 56 2.44 0.86 10.31
C GLN A 56 3.57 0.94 9.29
N VAL A 57 3.32 1.59 8.15
CA VAL A 57 4.33 1.78 7.11
C VAL A 57 5.24 2.92 7.54
N ALA A 58 6.51 2.61 7.79
CA ALA A 58 7.52 3.61 8.12
C ALA A 58 7.98 4.36 6.85
N ASP A 59 8.44 5.60 7.03
CA ASP A 59 8.99 6.39 5.93
C ASP A 59 10.21 5.68 5.30
N GLY A 60 10.12 5.39 4.00
CA GLY A 60 11.15 4.66 3.25
C GLY A 60 10.94 3.14 3.13
N ASP A 61 9.92 2.58 3.79
CA ASP A 61 9.51 1.18 3.60
C ASP A 61 8.65 1.02 2.33
N TRP A 62 9.33 0.82 1.20
CA TRP A 62 8.69 0.65 -0.10
C TRP A 62 7.81 -0.61 -0.18
N LEU A 63 8.13 -1.66 0.58
CA LEU A 63 7.37 -2.90 0.58
C LEU A 63 6.06 -2.76 1.37
N GLY A 64 6.14 -2.13 2.54
CA GLY A 64 4.96 -1.75 3.33
C GLY A 64 4.04 -0.79 2.56
N ALA A 65 4.64 0.20 1.86
CA ALA A 65 3.89 1.14 1.02
C ALA A 65 3.13 0.43 -0.11
N MET A 66 3.78 -0.51 -0.82
CA MET A 66 3.14 -1.30 -1.87
C MET A 66 1.98 -2.14 -1.33
N GLY A 67 2.15 -2.74 -0.14
CA GLY A 67 1.09 -3.47 0.55
C GLY A 67 -0.12 -2.59 0.89
N ALA A 68 0.11 -1.38 1.38
CA ALA A 68 -0.95 -0.42 1.69
C ALA A 68 -1.79 -0.04 0.45
N TYR A 69 -1.12 0.25 -0.69
CA TYR A 69 -1.83 0.52 -1.94
C TYR A 69 -2.62 -0.68 -2.45
N TRP A 70 -2.08 -1.90 -2.29
CA TRP A 70 -2.78 -3.12 -2.65
C TRP A 70 -4.05 -3.34 -1.82
N LYS A 71 -3.95 -3.16 -0.50
CA LYS A 71 -5.10 -3.22 0.42
C LYS A 71 -6.17 -2.20 0.02
N GLN A 72 -5.78 -0.97 -0.28
CA GLN A 72 -6.71 0.06 -0.73
C GLN A 72 -7.37 -0.31 -2.07
N GLY A 73 -6.61 -0.86 -3.01
CA GLY A 73 -7.12 -1.35 -4.29
C GLY A 73 -8.21 -2.42 -4.13
N ILE A 74 -7.96 -3.43 -3.29
CA ILE A 74 -8.96 -4.47 -2.99
C ILE A 74 -10.18 -3.88 -2.29
N THR A 75 -9.98 -2.94 -1.36
CA THR A 75 -11.07 -2.30 -0.62
C THR A 75 -12.01 -1.54 -1.57
N ILE A 76 -11.46 -0.78 -2.52
CA ILE A 76 -12.25 -0.08 -3.54
C ILE A 76 -13.03 -1.08 -4.40
N LEU A 77 -12.39 -2.15 -4.84
CA LEU A 77 -13.03 -3.20 -5.63
C LEU A 77 -14.20 -3.84 -4.86
N ALA A 78 -14.00 -4.18 -3.59
CA ALA A 78 -15.06 -4.71 -2.73
C ALA A 78 -16.24 -3.74 -2.61
N MET A 79 -15.97 -2.44 -2.44
CA MET A 79 -17.01 -1.40 -2.38
C MET A 79 -17.83 -1.32 -3.67
N ILE A 80 -17.18 -1.43 -4.83
CA ILE A 80 -17.86 -1.45 -6.14
C ILE A 80 -18.77 -2.67 -6.26
N PHE A 81 -18.29 -3.85 -5.87
CA PHE A 81 -19.10 -5.08 -5.88
C PHE A 81 -20.32 -4.96 -4.96
N VAL A 82 -20.13 -4.45 -3.74
CA VAL A 82 -21.23 -4.22 -2.79
C VAL A 82 -22.27 -3.28 -3.38
N GLY A 83 -21.84 -2.14 -3.93
CA GLY A 83 -22.73 -1.17 -4.58
C GLY A 83 -23.49 -1.78 -5.77
N TYR A 84 -22.81 -2.54 -6.63
CA TYR A 84 -23.43 -3.18 -7.78
C TYR A 84 -24.50 -4.21 -7.39
N PHE A 85 -24.18 -5.11 -6.46
CA PHE A 85 -25.15 -6.13 -6.02
C PHE A 85 -26.31 -5.52 -5.23
N PHE A 86 -26.06 -4.46 -4.45
CA PHE A 86 -27.13 -3.72 -3.79
C PHE A 86 -28.11 -3.14 -4.81
N LEU A 87 -27.61 -2.46 -5.85
CA LEU A 87 -28.46 -1.96 -6.94
C LEU A 87 -29.25 -3.09 -7.62
N LYS A 88 -28.63 -4.26 -7.84
CA LYS A 88 -29.31 -5.42 -8.43
C LYS A 88 -30.48 -5.92 -7.56
N VAL A 89 -30.30 -6.00 -6.24
CA VAL A 89 -31.36 -6.40 -5.30
C VAL A 89 -32.52 -5.41 -5.35
N VAL A 90 -32.23 -4.10 -5.31
CA VAL A 90 -33.25 -3.03 -5.38
C VAL A 90 -34.00 -3.08 -6.71
N MET A 91 -33.30 -3.21 -7.84
CA MET A 91 -33.92 -3.32 -9.16
C MET A 91 -34.84 -4.55 -9.27
N GLY A 92 -34.42 -5.69 -8.71
CA GLY A 92 -35.27 -6.87 -8.64
C GLY A 92 -36.50 -6.67 -7.74
N ALA A 93 -36.36 -5.92 -6.63
CA ALA A 93 -37.49 -5.57 -5.76
C ALA A 93 -38.50 -4.67 -6.48
N ILE A 94 -38.02 -3.65 -7.21
CA ILE A 94 -38.88 -2.78 -8.04
C ILE A 94 -39.62 -3.60 -9.12
N THR A 95 -38.92 -4.56 -9.74
CA THR A 95 -39.52 -5.43 -10.75
C THR A 95 -40.64 -6.29 -10.16
N LYS A 96 -40.40 -6.90 -9.00
CA LYS A 96 -41.42 -7.70 -8.28
C LYS A 96 -42.59 -6.84 -7.80
N TRP A 97 -42.33 -5.64 -7.29
CA TRP A 97 -43.37 -4.68 -6.92
C TRP A 97 -44.27 -4.35 -8.12
N THR A 98 -43.67 -4.09 -9.28
CA THR A 98 -44.40 -3.80 -10.52
C THR A 98 -45.28 -4.97 -10.96
N GLN A 99 -44.78 -6.22 -10.84
CA GLN A 99 -45.56 -7.43 -11.14
C GLN A 99 -46.76 -7.59 -10.19
N TYR A 100 -46.57 -7.31 -8.91
CA TYR A 100 -47.64 -7.32 -7.92
C TYR A 100 -48.71 -6.27 -8.23
N THR A 101 -48.33 -5.02 -8.52
CA THR A 101 -49.30 -3.96 -8.86
C THR A 101 -50.07 -4.24 -10.15
N ARG A 102 -49.48 -5.01 -11.08
CA ARG A 102 -50.13 -5.45 -12.31
C ARG A 102 -51.02 -6.69 -12.13
N GLY A 103 -51.16 -7.22 -10.91
CA GLY A 103 -51.96 -8.41 -10.60
C GLY A 103 -51.37 -9.71 -11.16
N GLN A 104 -50.10 -9.71 -11.58
CA GLN A 104 -49.43 -10.87 -12.18
C GLN A 104 -48.65 -11.70 -11.16
N ALA A 105 -48.48 -11.18 -9.94
CA ALA A 105 -47.76 -11.86 -8.87
C ALA A 105 -48.54 -11.77 -7.55
N ASP A 106 -48.44 -12.83 -6.76
CA ASP A 106 -49.08 -12.91 -5.45
C ASP A 106 -48.26 -12.16 -4.40
N ILE A 107 -48.93 -11.62 -3.37
CA ILE A 107 -48.25 -10.83 -2.33
C ILE A 107 -47.25 -11.66 -1.53
N ALA A 108 -47.46 -12.99 -1.51
CA ALA A 108 -46.57 -13.94 -0.86
C ALA A 108 -45.18 -14.01 -1.53
N ASP A 109 -45.11 -13.92 -2.85
CA ASP A 109 -43.85 -13.96 -3.60
C ASP A 109 -43.08 -12.62 -3.44
N LEU A 110 -43.80 -11.50 -3.34
CA LEU A 110 -43.20 -10.19 -3.08
C LEU A 110 -42.50 -10.15 -1.71
N LYS A 111 -43.18 -10.57 -0.64
CA LYS A 111 -42.59 -10.54 0.70
C LYS A 111 -41.41 -11.50 0.83
N GLU A 112 -41.48 -12.68 0.19
CA GLU A 112 -40.38 -13.65 0.21
C GLU A 112 -39.15 -13.06 -0.49
N TYR A 113 -39.32 -12.45 -1.67
CA TYR A 113 -38.22 -11.78 -2.36
C TYR A 113 -37.61 -10.66 -1.51
N VAL A 114 -38.42 -9.84 -0.85
CA VAL A 114 -37.94 -8.75 0.01
C VAL A 114 -37.12 -9.30 1.18
N ILE A 115 -37.57 -10.39 1.81
CA ILE A 115 -36.86 -11.03 2.92
C ILE A 115 -35.55 -11.65 2.41
N THR A 116 -35.59 -12.48 1.37
CA THR A 116 -34.40 -13.17 0.85
C THR A 116 -33.39 -12.20 0.25
N GLY A 117 -33.87 -11.20 -0.49
CA GLY A 117 -33.03 -10.14 -1.06
C GLY A 117 -32.40 -9.28 0.02
N GLY A 118 -33.15 -8.94 1.07
CA GLY A 118 -32.64 -8.21 2.23
C GLY A 118 -31.56 -8.98 2.99
N VAL A 119 -31.79 -10.27 3.28
CA VAL A 119 -30.79 -11.14 3.92
C VAL A 119 -29.53 -11.27 3.07
N LEU A 120 -29.67 -11.46 1.75
CA LEU A 120 -28.53 -11.53 0.84
C LEU A 120 -27.73 -10.22 0.79
N ALA A 121 -28.41 -9.06 0.78
CA ALA A 121 -27.75 -7.76 0.80
C ALA A 121 -26.96 -7.55 2.11
N ILE A 122 -27.54 -7.90 3.26
CA ILE A 122 -26.85 -7.81 4.56
C ILE A 122 -25.66 -8.79 4.61
N ALA A 123 -25.86 -10.03 4.17
CA ALA A 123 -24.80 -11.03 4.13
C ALA A 123 -23.63 -10.60 3.23
N LEU A 124 -23.91 -9.98 2.09
CA LEU A 124 -22.89 -9.45 1.18
C LEU A 124 -22.06 -8.34 1.86
N VAL A 125 -22.71 -7.40 2.54
CA VAL A 125 -22.02 -6.33 3.28
C VAL A 125 -21.15 -6.95 4.38
N ALA A 126 -21.69 -7.89 5.15
CA ALA A 126 -20.94 -8.56 6.21
C ALA A 126 -19.69 -9.29 5.66
N LEU A 127 -19.82 -10.00 4.53
CA LEU A 127 -18.70 -10.67 3.87
C LEU A 127 -17.65 -9.69 3.37
N ALA A 128 -18.06 -8.57 2.75
CA ALA A 128 -17.14 -7.55 2.29
C ALA A 128 -16.40 -6.89 3.47
N THR A 129 -17.11 -6.56 4.55
CA THR A 129 -16.50 -6.02 5.76
C THR A 129 -15.51 -7.00 6.38
N TYR A 130 -15.87 -8.29 6.47
CA TYR A 130 -14.95 -9.31 6.97
C TYR A 130 -13.71 -9.45 6.08
N ALA A 131 -13.89 -9.52 4.76
CA ALA A 131 -12.78 -9.61 3.81
C ALA A 131 -11.81 -8.42 3.94
N ILE A 132 -12.34 -7.20 4.09
CA ILE A 132 -11.52 -6.00 4.30
C ILE A 132 -10.78 -6.07 5.65
N ALA A 133 -11.46 -6.51 6.72
CA ALA A 133 -10.85 -6.65 8.04
C ALA A 133 -9.74 -7.71 8.07
N THR A 134 -9.90 -8.82 7.33
CA THR A 134 -8.87 -9.88 7.25
C THR A 134 -7.61 -9.46 6.50
N LEU A 135 -7.66 -8.39 5.69
CA LEU A 135 -6.48 -7.85 5.02
C LEU A 135 -5.54 -7.08 5.97
N GLY A 136 -5.97 -6.86 7.22
CA GLY A 136 -5.21 -6.22 8.29
C GLY A 136 -5.17 -4.71 8.15
#